data_AF-A0A8H7RLW7-F1
#
_entry.id   AF-A0A8H7RLW7-F1
#
_cell.length_a   1.000
_cell.length_b   1.000
_cell.length_c   1.000
_cell.angle_alpha   90.00
_cell.angle_beta   90.00
_cell.angle_gamma   90.00
#
_symmetry.space_group_name_H-M   'P 1'
#
loop_
_entity.id
_entity.type
_entity.pdbx_description
1 polymer ?
#
loop_
_entity_poly.entity_id
_entity_poly.type
_entity_poly.pdbx_seq_one_letter_code
_entity_poly.pdbx_strand_id
1 'polypeptide(L)'
;MIKVSKRHGLSKEFARVLRDAIFLYDEEDKRALEEYLESVLKRVRRYVPSPNVLWPVVDNLFNVYGHIECAVTGFPLFDRQGWKQAKAVLEAIRIGHVSDPPGISFYYLVKRDSLGLPVYRCTRGTNSVEGGIHQNIIRKFSSFNAGPFLADWALADYRLRHNISVGSRNRFNIEHRSHYNPWLVQALNTLRDDVDQEIIP
;
A
#
# COMPACT_ATOMS: atom_id res chain seq x y z
N MET A 1 13.64 -4.84 5.49
CA MET A 1 14.27 -4.16 4.35
C MET A 1 15.75 -3.95 4.68
N ILE A 2 16.65 -4.18 3.72
CA ILE A 2 18.10 -4.02 3.91
C ILE A 2 18.37 -2.56 4.30
N LYS A 3 19.01 -2.35 5.45
CA LYS A 3 19.31 -1.02 5.98
C LYS A 3 20.60 -0.52 5.33
N VAL A 4 20.44 0.15 4.18
CA VAL A 4 21.54 0.84 3.52
C VAL A 4 21.70 2.24 4.10
N SER A 5 22.94 2.72 4.23
CA SER A 5 23.21 4.09 4.68
C SER A 5 22.58 5.12 3.75
N LYS A 6 21.76 6.02 4.31
CA LYS A 6 21.13 7.13 3.55
C LYS A 6 22.14 8.13 3.01
N ARG A 7 23.37 8.15 3.55
CA ARG A 7 24.47 9.02 3.11
C ARG A 7 25.21 8.44 1.91
N HIS A 8 25.00 7.16 1.60
CA HIS A 8 25.58 6.54 0.41
C HIS A 8 24.89 7.07 -0.84
N GLY A 9 25.67 7.58 -1.81
CA GLY A 9 25.16 8.18 -3.05
C GLY A 9 24.21 7.25 -3.83
N LEU A 10 24.54 5.96 -3.88
CA LEU A 10 23.73 4.94 -4.56
C LEU A 10 22.54 4.40 -3.75
N SER A 11 22.32 4.83 -2.51
CA SER A 11 21.24 4.27 -1.68
C SER A 11 19.85 4.38 -2.33
N LYS A 12 19.55 5.53 -2.96
CA LYS A 12 18.29 5.77 -3.67
C LYS A 12 18.19 4.97 -4.95
N GLU A 13 19.29 4.87 -5.69
CA GLU A 13 19.35 4.13 -6.95
C GLU A 13 19.16 2.63 -6.69
N PHE A 14 19.92 2.06 -5.75
CA PHE A 14 19.77 0.69 -5.30
C PHE A 14 18.34 0.37 -4.90
N ALA A 15 17.69 1.22 -4.10
CA ALA A 15 16.29 1.02 -3.70
C ALA A 15 15.34 1.04 -4.90
N ARG A 16 15.62 1.87 -5.92
CA ARG A 16 14.84 1.93 -7.17
C ARG A 16 15.00 0.65 -7.98
N VAL A 17 16.23 0.22 -8.24
CA VAL A 17 16.52 -0.97 -9.04
C VAL A 17 16.04 -2.24 -8.33
N LEU A 18 16.22 -2.34 -7.01
CA LEU A 18 15.68 -3.47 -6.23
C LEU A 18 14.16 -3.56 -6.32
N ARG A 19 13.46 -2.42 -6.21
CA ARG A 19 12.01 -2.37 -6.39
C ARG A 19 11.62 -2.86 -7.79
N ASP A 20 12.30 -2.40 -8.82
CA ASP A 20 11.97 -2.73 -10.21
C ASP A 20 12.32 -4.18 -10.55
N ALA A 21 13.31 -4.77 -9.87
CA ALA A 21 13.64 -6.19 -9.96
C ALA A 21 12.60 -7.10 -9.28
N ILE A 22 12.01 -6.65 -8.16
CA ILE A 22 11.01 -7.42 -7.41
C ILE A 22 9.62 -7.27 -8.03
N PHE A 23 9.23 -6.06 -8.41
CA PHE A 23 7.89 -5.76 -8.90
C PHE A 23 7.90 -5.55 -10.41
N LEU A 24 7.68 -6.63 -11.14
CA LEU A 24 7.58 -6.61 -12.60
C LEU A 24 6.23 -6.06 -13.04
N TYR A 25 6.22 -5.40 -14.19
CA TYR A 25 5.00 -4.91 -14.82
C TYR A 25 4.24 -6.05 -15.49
N ASP A 26 2.93 -6.01 -15.40
CA ASP A 26 2.07 -6.83 -16.25
C ASP A 26 2.22 -6.37 -17.72
N GLU A 27 2.61 -7.29 -18.60
CA GLU A 27 2.96 -6.97 -19.98
C GLU A 27 1.76 -6.50 -20.81
N GLU A 28 0.55 -6.95 -20.48
CA GLU A 28 -0.67 -6.52 -21.17
C GLU A 28 -1.00 -5.06 -20.82
N ASP A 29 -0.98 -4.74 -19.53
CA ASP A 29 -1.21 -3.37 -19.06
C ASP A 29 -0.12 -2.42 -19.55
N LYS A 30 1.14 -2.88 -19.59
CA LYS A 30 2.26 -2.08 -20.08
C LYS A 30 2.08 -1.73 -21.55
N ARG A 31 1.74 -2.72 -22.39
CA ARG A 31 1.49 -2.50 -23.83
C ARG A 31 0.32 -1.55 -24.09
N ALA A 32 -0.75 -1.67 -23.31
CA ALA A 32 -1.91 -0.78 -23.40
C ALA A 32 -1.59 0.69 -23.02
N LEU A 33 -0.48 0.91 -22.31
CA LEU A 33 -0.10 2.23 -21.77
C LEU A 33 1.09 2.87 -22.47
N GLU A 34 1.88 2.10 -23.21
CA GLU A 34 2.97 2.61 -24.05
C GLU A 34 2.48 3.63 -25.10
N GLU A 35 1.20 3.59 -25.46
CA GLU A 35 0.55 4.56 -26.36
C GLU A 35 0.25 5.93 -25.73
N TYR A 36 0.21 6.04 -24.39
CA TYR A 36 -0.39 7.19 -23.69
C TYR A 36 0.56 8.04 -22.80
N LEU A 37 1.88 7.78 -22.76
CA LEU A 37 2.98 8.44 -21.98
C LEU A 37 3.51 7.72 -20.72
N GLU A 38 4.79 8.01 -20.43
CA GLU A 38 5.60 7.48 -19.30
C GLU A 38 5.04 7.76 -17.89
N SER A 39 4.25 8.84 -17.74
CA SER A 39 3.61 9.20 -16.45
C SER A 39 2.52 8.22 -16.00
N VAL A 40 2.15 7.29 -16.88
CA VAL A 40 1.05 6.34 -16.70
C VAL A 40 1.50 5.00 -16.09
N LEU A 41 2.81 4.78 -15.88
CA LEU A 41 3.35 3.59 -15.20
C LEU A 41 2.83 3.38 -13.76
N LYS A 42 2.23 4.41 -13.15
CA LYS A 42 1.51 4.30 -11.87
C LYS A 42 0.20 3.49 -11.97
N ARG A 43 -0.31 3.29 -13.19
CA ARG A 43 -1.57 2.60 -13.50
C ARG A 43 -1.38 1.17 -13.97
N VAL A 44 -0.13 0.73 -14.17
CA VAL A 44 0.20 -0.63 -14.60
C VAL A 44 0.17 -1.56 -13.39
N ARG A 45 -0.49 -2.72 -13.50
CA ARG A 45 -0.42 -3.76 -12.48
C ARG A 45 1.02 -4.26 -12.35
N ARG A 46 1.37 -4.65 -11.13
CA ARG A 46 2.65 -5.28 -10.83
C ARG A 46 2.47 -6.66 -10.24
N TYR A 47 3.38 -7.55 -10.55
CA TYR A 47 3.44 -8.86 -9.93
C TYR A 47 4.87 -9.20 -9.52
N VAL A 48 4.98 -10.05 -8.53
CA VAL A 48 6.24 -10.60 -8.05
C VAL A 48 6.36 -12.01 -8.62
N PRO A 49 7.38 -12.28 -9.46
CA PRO A 49 7.51 -13.58 -10.12
C PRO A 49 7.86 -14.69 -9.13
N SER A 50 7.84 -15.94 -9.63
CA SER A 50 8.17 -17.12 -8.83
C SER A 50 9.63 -17.09 -8.33
N PRO A 51 9.95 -17.84 -7.26
CA PRO A 51 11.29 -17.86 -6.67
C PRO A 51 12.41 -18.15 -7.67
N ASN A 52 12.17 -19.08 -8.61
CA ASN A 52 13.15 -19.50 -9.61
C ASN A 52 13.58 -18.35 -10.55
N VAL A 53 12.68 -17.41 -10.80
CA VAL A 53 12.96 -16.23 -11.64
C VAL A 53 13.49 -15.08 -10.78
N LEU A 54 12.90 -14.86 -9.60
CA LEU A 54 13.24 -13.73 -8.73
C LEU A 54 14.62 -13.86 -8.09
N TRP A 55 14.96 -15.06 -7.61
CA TRP A 55 16.20 -15.31 -6.87
C TRP A 55 17.46 -14.92 -7.64
N PRO A 56 17.70 -15.39 -8.89
CA PRO A 56 18.94 -15.07 -9.61
C PRO A 56 19.05 -13.58 -9.94
N VAL A 57 17.94 -12.90 -10.20
CA VAL A 57 17.93 -11.46 -10.50
C VAL A 57 18.34 -10.66 -9.26
N VAL A 58 17.77 -10.99 -8.10
CA VAL A 58 18.05 -10.29 -6.84
C VAL A 58 19.46 -10.61 -6.32
N ASP A 59 19.92 -11.85 -6.47
CA ASP A 59 21.28 -12.25 -6.10
C ASP A 59 22.32 -11.49 -6.93
N ASN A 60 22.15 -11.46 -8.25
CA ASN A 60 23.02 -10.69 -9.13
C ASN A 60 23.03 -9.20 -8.76
N LEU A 61 21.85 -8.62 -8.48
CA LEU A 61 21.74 -7.23 -8.06
C LEU A 61 22.51 -6.95 -6.76
N PHE A 62 22.43 -7.86 -5.77
CA PHE A 62 23.19 -7.74 -4.52
C PHE A 62 24.70 -7.86 -4.74
N ASN A 63 25.14 -8.74 -5.63
CA ASN A 63 26.56 -8.89 -5.96
C ASN A 63 27.10 -7.67 -6.72
N VAL A 64 26.33 -7.08 -7.63
CA VAL A 64 26.74 -5.87 -8.37
C VAL A 64 26.79 -4.66 -7.44
N TYR A 65 25.73 -4.40 -6.67
CA TYR A 65 25.63 -3.18 -5.88
C TYR A 65 26.32 -3.26 -4.51
N GLY A 66 26.36 -4.44 -3.88
CA GLY A 66 26.76 -4.59 -2.48
C GLY A 66 28.20 -4.18 -2.21
N HIS A 67 29.10 -4.40 -3.19
CA HIS A 67 30.52 -4.07 -3.09
C HIS A 67 30.87 -2.66 -3.55
N ILE A 68 29.94 -1.90 -4.13
CA ILE A 68 30.25 -0.57 -4.65
C ILE A 68 30.55 0.38 -3.49
N GLU A 69 31.72 1.00 -3.54
CA GLU A 69 32.17 1.96 -2.53
C GLU A 69 31.58 3.35 -2.77
N CYS A 70 31.29 4.04 -1.67
CA CYS A 70 30.86 5.41 -1.70
C CYS A 70 32.03 6.34 -2.07
N ALA A 71 31.89 7.12 -3.13
CA ALA A 71 32.90 8.12 -3.52
C ALA A 71 33.30 9.10 -2.40
N VAL A 72 32.41 9.38 -1.44
CA VAL A 72 32.67 10.31 -0.32
C VAL A 72 33.22 9.61 0.91
N THR A 73 32.69 8.43 1.26
CA THR A 73 33.01 7.77 2.54
C THR A 73 33.96 6.58 2.42
N GLY A 74 34.19 6.07 1.20
CA GLY A 74 35.00 4.88 0.93
C GLY A 74 34.38 3.57 1.42
N PHE A 75 33.23 3.60 2.09
CA PHE A 75 32.57 2.39 2.57
C PHE A 75 31.71 1.75 1.48
N PRO A 76 31.63 0.40 1.44
CA PRO A 76 30.75 -0.30 0.53
C PRO A 76 29.27 -0.03 0.85
N LEU A 77 28.41 -0.21 -0.14
CA LEU A 77 26.96 -0.08 0.00
C LEU A 77 26.42 -1.02 1.09
N PHE A 78 26.90 -2.26 1.11
CA PHE A 78 26.56 -3.25 2.12
C PHE A 78 27.70 -3.41 3.13
N ASP A 79 27.41 -3.07 4.37
CA ASP A 79 28.23 -3.45 5.51
C ASP A 79 27.99 -4.92 5.88
N ARG A 80 28.69 -5.40 6.91
CA ARG A 80 28.54 -6.78 7.42
C ARG A 80 27.08 -7.09 7.79
N GLN A 81 26.35 -6.11 8.32
CA GLN A 81 24.93 -6.26 8.66
C GLN A 81 24.04 -6.28 7.41
N GLY A 82 24.34 -5.46 6.40
CA GLY A 82 23.69 -5.40 5.10
C GLY A 82 23.77 -6.73 4.38
N TRP A 83 24.95 -7.36 4.34
CA TRP A 83 25.12 -8.71 3.79
C TRP A 83 24.34 -9.78 4.55
N LYS A 84 24.27 -9.70 5.88
CA LYS A 84 23.41 -10.60 6.67
C LYS A 84 21.94 -10.44 6.30
N GLN A 85 21.47 -9.21 6.10
CA GLN A 85 20.10 -8.94 5.69
C GLN A 85 19.83 -9.34 4.24
N ALA A 86 20.78 -9.13 3.33
CA ALA A 86 20.70 -9.56 1.94
C ALA A 86 20.52 -11.08 1.84
N LYS A 87 21.32 -11.86 2.58
CA LYS A 87 21.17 -13.31 2.66
C LYS A 87 19.80 -13.74 3.21
N ALA A 88 19.30 -13.04 4.24
CA ALA A 88 17.97 -13.32 4.77
C ALA A 88 16.84 -13.03 3.75
N VAL A 89 17.00 -11.99 2.93
CA VAL A 89 16.06 -11.67 1.85
C VAL A 89 16.11 -12.75 0.76
N LEU A 90 17.31 -13.18 0.34
CA LEU A 90 17.46 -14.25 -0.64
C LEU A 90 16.84 -15.57 -0.15
N GLU A 91 16.99 -15.88 1.14
CA GLU A 91 16.36 -17.06 1.73
C GLU A 91 14.84 -16.95 1.77
N ALA A 92 14.29 -15.78 2.10
CA ALA A 92 12.85 -15.54 2.04
C ALA A 92 12.29 -15.66 0.61
N ILE A 93 13.05 -15.23 -0.40
CA ILE A 93 12.71 -15.43 -1.81
C ILE A 93 12.75 -16.91 -2.15
N ARG A 94 13.81 -17.63 -1.76
CA ARG A 94 13.98 -19.06 -2.04
C ARG A 94 12.82 -19.91 -1.51
N ILE A 95 12.31 -19.59 -0.32
CA ILE A 95 11.15 -20.26 0.30
C ILE A 95 9.82 -19.85 -0.38
N GLY A 96 9.80 -18.73 -1.10
CA GLY A 96 8.61 -18.22 -1.78
C GLY A 96 7.74 -17.29 -0.96
N HIS A 97 8.24 -16.77 0.17
CA HIS A 97 7.49 -15.81 1.00
C HIS A 97 7.31 -14.43 0.36
N VAL A 98 8.11 -14.11 -0.66
CA VAL A 98 8.09 -12.82 -1.35
C VAL A 98 7.25 -12.86 -2.63
N SER A 99 7.21 -14.02 -3.29
CA SER A 99 6.49 -14.22 -4.54
C SER A 99 4.98 -14.20 -4.34
N ASP A 100 4.25 -13.76 -5.36
CA ASP A 100 2.80 -13.83 -5.32
C ASP A 100 2.32 -15.29 -5.48
N PRO A 101 1.31 -15.72 -4.72
CA PRO A 101 0.69 -17.02 -4.93
C PRO A 101 0.01 -17.11 -6.31
N PRO A 102 0.11 -18.27 -6.99
CA PRO A 102 -0.48 -18.45 -8.31
C PRO A 102 -2.00 -18.30 -8.27
N GLY A 103 -2.57 -17.61 -9.27
CA GLY A 103 -4.02 -17.43 -9.41
C GLY A 103 -4.66 -16.35 -8.54
N ILE A 104 -3.88 -15.60 -7.76
CA ILE A 104 -4.40 -14.52 -6.90
C ILE A 104 -3.93 -13.15 -7.44
N SER A 105 -4.87 -12.32 -7.88
CA SER A 105 -4.58 -10.92 -8.22
C SER A 105 -4.66 -10.04 -6.98
N PHE A 106 -3.62 -9.24 -6.75
CA PHE A 106 -3.64 -8.18 -5.73
C PHE A 106 -4.11 -6.84 -6.28
N TYR A 107 -4.45 -6.76 -7.55
CA TYR A 107 -4.97 -5.55 -8.17
C TYR A 107 -6.43 -5.75 -8.60
N TYR A 108 -7.29 -4.84 -8.14
CA TYR A 108 -8.72 -4.84 -8.41
C TYR A 108 -9.09 -3.59 -9.19
N LEU A 109 -9.82 -3.73 -10.30
CA LEU A 109 -10.28 -2.60 -11.08
C LEU A 109 -11.32 -1.80 -10.26
N VAL A 110 -11.06 -0.52 -10.02
CA VAL A 110 -11.98 0.37 -9.30
C VAL A 110 -12.88 1.11 -10.26
N LYS A 111 -12.28 1.72 -11.28
CA LYS A 111 -12.98 2.50 -12.30
C LYS A 111 -12.12 2.65 -13.53
N ARG A 112 -12.71 3.12 -14.63
CA ARG A 112 -11.98 3.68 -15.77
C ARG A 112 -12.02 5.20 -15.70
N ASP A 113 -10.93 5.82 -16.12
CA ASP A 113 -10.80 7.27 -16.15
C ASP A 113 -11.50 7.87 -17.39
N SER A 114 -11.53 9.21 -17.50
CA SER A 114 -12.06 9.91 -18.68
C SER A 114 -11.37 9.49 -19.99
N LEU A 115 -10.11 9.10 -19.91
CA LEU A 115 -9.30 8.58 -21.02
C LEU A 115 -9.51 7.08 -21.27
N GLY A 116 -10.46 6.43 -20.60
CA GLY A 116 -10.71 4.98 -20.72
C GLY A 116 -9.71 4.08 -19.99
N LEU A 117 -8.67 4.66 -19.39
CA LEU A 117 -7.60 3.92 -18.70
C LEU A 117 -8.07 3.28 -17.39
N PRO A 118 -7.66 2.03 -17.09
CA PRO A 118 -8.02 1.37 -15.84
C PRO A 118 -7.35 2.04 -14.64
N VAL A 119 -8.11 2.18 -13.55
CA VAL A 119 -7.62 2.61 -12.24
C VAL A 119 -7.74 1.44 -11.29
N TYR A 120 -6.60 0.87 -10.90
CA TYR A 120 -6.56 -0.28 -10.00
C TYR A 120 -6.36 0.12 -8.54
N ARG A 121 -6.94 -0.67 -7.64
CA ARG A 121 -6.62 -0.68 -6.21
C ARG A 121 -5.71 -1.87 -5.93
N CYS A 122 -4.55 -1.60 -5.36
CA CYS A 122 -3.64 -2.63 -4.88
C CYS A 122 -4.01 -3.03 -3.44
N THR A 123 -4.11 -4.32 -3.16
CA THR A 123 -4.26 -4.86 -1.80
C THR A 123 -2.92 -5.17 -1.14
N ARG A 124 -1.80 -5.18 -1.90
CA ARG A 124 -0.46 -5.21 -1.30
C ARG A 124 -0.27 -3.91 -0.54
N GLY A 125 -0.45 -3.96 0.77
CA GLY A 125 -0.43 -2.78 1.62
C GLY A 125 0.84 -1.97 1.44
N THR A 126 0.74 -0.64 1.52
CA THR A 126 1.90 0.24 1.65
C THR A 126 2.42 0.19 3.08
N ASN A 127 3.62 -0.35 3.30
CA ASN A 127 4.33 -0.14 4.57
C ASN A 127 5.51 0.82 4.38
N SER A 128 5.88 1.60 5.42
CA SER A 128 6.81 1.03 6.39
C SER A 128 6.36 0.94 7.85
N VAL A 129 5.21 1.49 8.27
CA VAL A 129 4.59 1.16 9.59
C VAL A 129 3.07 1.18 9.50
N GLU A 130 2.45 2.23 8.93
CA GLU A 130 1.00 2.32 8.73
C GLU A 130 0.69 3.62 7.95
N GLY A 131 1.10 3.67 6.69
CA GLY A 131 1.04 4.91 5.88
C GLY A 131 -0.36 5.47 5.68
N GLY A 132 -1.39 4.62 5.79
CA GLY A 132 -2.79 5.02 5.65
C GLY A 132 -3.41 5.49 6.97
N ILE A 133 -3.45 4.61 7.97
CA ILE A 133 -4.21 4.84 9.21
C ILE A 133 -3.35 5.55 10.25
N HIS A 134 -2.19 5.01 10.68
CA HIS A 134 -1.34 5.71 11.66
C HIS A 134 -0.84 7.06 11.22
N GLN A 135 -0.48 7.29 9.94
CA GLN A 135 -0.13 8.66 9.51
C GLN A 135 -1.31 9.63 9.61
N ASN A 136 -2.53 9.17 9.29
CA ASN A 136 -3.73 9.99 9.46
C ASN A 136 -4.02 10.26 10.93
N ILE A 137 -3.83 9.27 11.81
CA ILE A 137 -3.94 9.43 13.26
C ILE A 137 -2.86 10.41 13.74
N ILE A 138 -1.58 10.19 13.47
CA ILE A 138 -0.51 11.09 13.92
C ILE A 138 -0.78 12.53 13.47
N ARG A 139 -1.12 12.77 12.19
CA ARG A 139 -1.41 14.13 11.70
C ARG A 139 -2.62 14.77 12.37
N LYS A 140 -3.69 14.00 12.59
CA LYS A 140 -4.91 14.52 13.22
C LYS A 140 -4.70 14.76 14.71
N PHE A 141 -3.89 13.97 15.40
CA PHE A 141 -3.77 14.02 16.85
C PHE A 141 -2.60 14.89 17.32
N SER A 142 -1.53 15.02 16.51
CA SER A 142 -0.35 15.81 16.85
C SER A 142 -0.68 17.29 17.06
N SER A 143 -1.72 17.80 16.41
CA SER A 143 -2.14 19.21 16.52
C SER A 143 -2.91 19.52 17.81
N PHE A 144 -3.54 18.54 18.46
CA PHE A 144 -4.45 18.80 19.59
C PHE A 144 -3.79 18.75 20.97
N ASN A 145 -2.50 18.41 21.06
CA ASN A 145 -1.82 18.11 22.33
C ASN A 145 -2.70 17.20 23.23
N ALA A 146 -3.31 16.19 22.61
CA ALA A 146 -4.39 15.44 23.21
C ALA A 146 -3.87 14.59 24.38
N GLY A 147 -4.47 14.77 25.56
CA GLY A 147 -4.30 13.82 26.66
C GLY A 147 -4.85 12.43 26.30
N PRO A 148 -4.54 11.39 27.09
CA PRO A 148 -4.90 10.01 26.79
C PRO A 148 -6.42 9.80 26.59
N PHE A 149 -7.26 10.50 27.38
CA PHE A 149 -8.71 10.42 27.23
C PHE A 149 -9.21 10.97 25.90
N LEU A 150 -8.79 12.18 25.53
CA LEU A 150 -9.19 12.78 24.24
C LEU A 150 -8.70 11.93 23.07
N ALA A 151 -7.51 11.32 23.20
CA ALA A 151 -6.99 10.42 22.21
C ALA A 151 -7.90 9.18 22.03
N ASP A 152 -8.37 8.57 23.11
CA ASP A 152 -9.26 7.42 23.04
C ASP A 152 -10.60 7.77 22.36
N TRP A 153 -11.22 8.88 22.75
CA TRP A 153 -12.47 9.37 22.13
C TRP A 153 -12.31 9.66 20.63
N ALA A 154 -11.25 10.37 20.24
CA ALA A 154 -11.00 10.68 18.84
C ALA A 154 -10.65 9.43 18.01
N LEU A 155 -10.01 8.42 18.62
CA LEU A 155 -9.76 7.14 17.97
C LEU A 155 -11.07 6.36 17.78
N ALA A 156 -11.97 6.38 18.76
CA ALA A 156 -13.29 5.77 18.66
C ALA A 156 -14.11 6.38 17.52
N ASP A 157 -14.19 7.71 17.44
CA ASP A 157 -14.88 8.42 16.33
C ASP A 157 -14.23 8.10 14.97
N TYR A 158 -12.90 8.12 14.89
CA TYR A 158 -12.19 7.75 13.67
C TYR A 158 -12.52 6.32 13.22
N ARG A 159 -12.45 5.34 14.13
CA ARG A 159 -12.76 3.93 13.85
C ARG A 159 -14.19 3.78 13.34
N LEU A 160 -15.15 4.40 14.00
CA LEU A 160 -16.56 4.36 13.60
C LEU A 160 -16.74 4.89 12.17
N ARG A 161 -16.25 6.10 11.88
CA ARG A 161 -16.38 6.71 10.55
C ARG A 161 -15.67 5.90 9.49
N HIS A 162 -14.42 5.50 9.76
CA HIS A 162 -13.63 4.71 8.83
C HIS A 162 -14.32 3.39 8.49
N ASN A 163 -14.81 2.66 9.49
CA ASN A 163 -15.50 1.38 9.30
C ASN A 163 -16.79 1.53 8.50
N ILE A 164 -17.56 2.60 8.74
CA ILE A 164 -18.78 2.87 7.97
C ILE A 164 -18.45 3.19 6.52
N SER A 165 -17.51 4.10 6.25
CA SER A 165 -17.14 4.49 4.89
C SER A 165 -16.51 3.33 4.11
N VAL A 166 -15.55 2.63 4.72
CA VAL A 166 -14.86 1.49 4.10
C VAL A 166 -15.79 0.30 3.96
N GLY A 167 -16.66 0.05 4.94
CA GLY A 167 -17.69 -0.99 4.89
C GLY A 167 -18.67 -0.75 3.74
N SER A 168 -19.19 0.47 3.61
CA SER A 168 -20.11 0.85 2.52
C SER A 168 -19.45 0.67 1.15
N ARG A 169 -18.20 1.14 1.02
CA ARG A 169 -17.45 1.05 -0.24
C ARG A 169 -17.05 -0.37 -0.60
N ASN A 170 -16.59 -1.18 0.36
CA ASN A 170 -16.13 -2.53 0.07
C ASN A 170 -17.29 -3.51 -0.13
N ARG A 171 -18.41 -3.36 0.58
CA ARG A 171 -19.56 -4.27 0.46
C ARG A 171 -20.47 -3.91 -0.71
N PHE A 172 -20.73 -2.63 -0.93
CA PHE A 172 -21.75 -2.19 -1.88
C PHE A 172 -21.18 -1.34 -3.02
N ASN A 173 -19.88 -1.05 -3.03
CA ASN A 173 -19.24 -0.12 -3.98
C ASN A 173 -19.92 1.27 -4.02
N ILE A 174 -20.52 1.67 -2.91
CA ILE A 174 -21.23 2.95 -2.74
C ILE A 174 -20.52 3.79 -1.68
N GLU A 175 -20.46 5.10 -1.91
CA GLU A 175 -19.99 6.06 -0.92
C GLU A 175 -21.05 6.29 0.17
N HIS A 176 -20.64 6.23 1.43
CA HIS A 176 -21.54 6.49 2.54
C HIS A 176 -21.99 7.96 2.54
N ARG A 177 -23.30 8.20 2.43
CA ARG A 177 -23.90 9.55 2.40
C ARG A 177 -24.69 9.91 3.66
N SER A 178 -24.91 8.97 4.57
CA SER A 178 -25.70 9.22 5.78
C SER A 178 -24.84 9.80 6.90
N HIS A 179 -25.47 10.06 8.04
CA HIS A 179 -24.80 10.51 9.25
C HIS A 179 -24.03 9.37 9.93
N TYR A 180 -22.85 9.66 10.46
CA TYR A 180 -21.98 8.64 11.08
C TYR A 180 -22.38 8.24 12.50
N ASN A 181 -23.24 9.02 13.17
CA ASN A 181 -23.75 8.68 14.50
C ASN A 181 -24.86 7.62 14.38
N PRO A 182 -24.62 6.36 14.80
CA PRO A 182 -25.59 5.28 14.67
C PRO A 182 -26.87 5.54 15.46
N TRP A 183 -26.76 6.19 16.63
CA TRP A 183 -27.90 6.49 17.49
C TRP A 183 -28.84 7.52 16.85
N LEU A 184 -28.28 8.52 16.17
CA LEU A 184 -29.08 9.50 15.44
C LEU A 184 -29.79 8.84 14.26
N VAL A 185 -29.10 7.98 13.52
CA VAL A 185 -29.69 7.23 12.40
C VAL A 185 -30.81 6.33 12.90
N GLN A 186 -30.62 5.64 14.02
CA GLN A 186 -31.64 4.80 14.63
C GLN A 186 -32.86 5.63 15.07
N ALA A 187 -32.66 6.76 15.74
CA ALA A 187 -33.75 7.63 16.16
C ALA A 187 -34.55 8.18 14.96
N LEU A 188 -33.89 8.58 13.88
CA LEU A 188 -34.55 9.02 12.65
C LEU A 188 -35.35 7.89 11.99
N ASN A 189 -34.82 6.66 12.00
CA ASN A 189 -35.53 5.51 11.46
C ASN A 189 -36.78 5.20 12.30
N THR A 190 -36.69 5.22 13.64
CA THR A 190 -37.85 5.01 14.51
C THR A 190 -38.94 6.05 14.27
N LEU A 191 -38.57 7.34 14.21
CA LEU A 191 -39.52 8.41 13.91
C LEU A 191 -40.17 8.25 12.53
N ARG A 192 -39.43 7.74 11.55
CA ARG A 192 -39.97 7.46 10.22
C ARG A 192 -40.96 6.30 10.25
N ASP A 193 -40.63 5.22 10.95
CA ASP A 193 -41.50 4.05 11.07
C ASP A 193 -42.83 4.43 11.74
N ASP A 194 -42.80 5.30 12.75
CA ASP A 194 -44.02 5.80 13.43
C ASP A 194 -44.91 6.60 12.46
N VAL A 195 -44.33 7.46 11.61
CA VAL A 195 -45.07 8.22 10.60
C VAL A 195 -45.61 7.31 9.50
N ASP A 196 -44.84 6.32 9.05
CA ASP A 196 -45.25 5.40 7.99
C ASP A 196 -46.39 4.46 8.48
N GLN A 197 -46.49 4.17 9.78
CA GLN A 197 -47.61 3.42 10.38
C GLN A 197 -48.91 4.23 10.49
N GLU A 198 -48.84 5.55 10.68
CA GLU A 198 -50.04 6.41 10.72
C GLU A 198 -50.69 6.63 9.34
N ILE A 199 -49.96 6.33 8.25
CA ILE A 199 -50.39 6.60 6.87
C ILE A 199 -51.04 5.36 6.20
N ILE A 200 -50.88 4.16 6.77
CA ILE A 200 -51.53 2.94 6.27
C ILE A 200 -52.78 2.67 7.14
N PRO A 201 -54.01 2.88 6.62
CA PRO A 201 -55.24 2.61 7.35
C PRO A 201 -55.50 1.12 7.61
#